data_AF-A0A6P5GX11-F1
#
_entry.id   AF-A0A6P5GX11-F1
#
_cell.length_a   1.000
_cell.length_b   1.000
_cell.length_c   1.000
_cell.angle_alpha   90.00
_cell.angle_beta   90.00
_cell.angle_gamma   90.00
#
_symmetry.space_group_name_H-M   'P 1'
#
loop_
_entity.id
_entity.type
_entity.pdbx_description
1 polymer ?
#
loop_
_entity_poly.entity_id
_entity_poly.type
_entity_poly.pdbx_seq_one_letter_code
_entity_poly.pdbx_strand_id
1 'polypeptide(L)'
;MGNSMGCSSFGERMAAAARDGDAAEVRKLLDVNPGLARSATFGSLNSPLHFAAAKGHNEVVRVLLENGADVNSRNIYGQTPLMQACRCGHWEVVQTFLLFNSNALKVECVSSRTALHFAAAGGHIRCIRLLAANFAPDISSGATADSKAESKEDDRGSALSSFINKPASGGVTAIHMAALNGHFECVHLLLDLHANIAAQSLTYATSSTGSIGAGSTPLHYAACGGNFKCCQVLLARGASRLAVNCNGWLPIDVAKIWGCHWLETLLSPKSRMIIPAFPPSSYLSLPLTSILNIARKYGLQLSPALSDDSDDNDVCAVCLERSCNVAAEGCGHELCVRCALNLCSTIKANEMSEAAGSIPCPLCRSGILSFRKLPTLSPKEHESNLPVRLGNKCCLNPSDRASSVTTCKSELCKNRVEALPSEAIDALPCTPFSSSAILS
;
A
#
# COMPACT_ATOMS: atom_id res chain seq x y z
N MET A 1 19.11 -42.34 -13.94
CA MET A 1 18.58 -42.20 -12.56
C MET A 1 19.67 -41.60 -11.68
N GLY A 2 19.52 -40.34 -11.26
CA GLY A 2 20.45 -39.69 -10.34
C GLY A 2 20.22 -38.18 -10.35
N ASN A 3 20.03 -37.58 -9.17
CA ASN A 3 19.89 -36.13 -8.87
C ASN A 3 18.50 -35.62 -8.44
N SER A 4 17.56 -36.45 -7.97
CA SER A 4 16.27 -35.95 -7.45
C SER A 4 16.11 -35.95 -5.92
N MET A 5 17.06 -36.48 -5.15
CA MET A 5 16.91 -36.57 -3.69
C MET A 5 17.55 -35.42 -2.89
N GLY A 6 18.34 -34.54 -3.54
CA GLY A 6 18.96 -33.37 -2.88
C GLY A 6 18.14 -32.08 -2.95
N CYS A 7 17.17 -31.97 -3.88
CA CYS A 7 16.40 -30.73 -4.05
C CYS A 7 15.30 -30.53 -3.00
N SER A 8 14.79 -31.60 -2.35
CA SER A 8 13.71 -31.47 -1.35
C SER A 8 14.20 -30.85 -0.04
N SER A 9 15.38 -31.27 0.45
CA SER A 9 15.89 -30.78 1.73
C SER A 9 16.30 -29.30 1.68
N PHE A 10 16.95 -28.86 0.60
CA PHE A 10 17.31 -27.46 0.41
C PHE A 10 16.08 -26.57 0.18
N GLY A 11 15.09 -27.04 -0.58
CA GLY A 11 13.84 -26.31 -0.79
C GLY A 11 13.02 -26.17 0.50
N GLU A 12 12.91 -27.24 1.29
CA GLU A 12 12.23 -27.22 2.60
C GLU A 12 12.97 -26.34 3.62
N ARG A 13 14.31 -26.42 3.67
CA ARG A 13 15.14 -25.57 4.52
C ARG A 13 15.01 -24.09 4.14
N MET A 14 15.00 -23.79 2.84
CA MET A 14 14.76 -22.44 2.33
C MET A 14 13.37 -21.92 2.72
N ALA A 15 12.34 -22.76 2.58
CA ALA A 15 10.98 -22.40 2.99
C ALA A 15 10.87 -22.17 4.51
N ALA A 16 11.54 -22.99 5.32
CA ALA A 16 11.59 -22.83 6.77
C ALA A 16 12.31 -21.54 7.16
N ALA A 17 13.51 -21.29 6.64
CA ALA A 17 14.26 -20.06 6.88
C ALA A 17 13.45 -18.81 6.48
N ALA A 18 12.75 -18.87 5.34
CA ALA A 18 11.91 -17.77 4.87
C ALA A 18 10.67 -17.54 5.75
N ARG A 19 10.09 -18.60 6.31
CA ARG A 19 8.96 -18.54 7.26
C ARG A 19 9.38 -18.03 8.64
N ASP A 20 10.58 -18.40 9.08
CA ASP A 20 11.11 -18.06 10.40
C ASP A 20 11.78 -16.67 10.41
N GLY A 21 12.10 -16.13 9.23
CA GLY A 21 12.62 -14.77 9.05
C GLY A 21 14.15 -14.69 9.08
N ASP A 22 14.84 -15.82 8.96
CA ASP A 22 16.29 -15.89 8.99
C ASP A 22 16.90 -15.44 7.65
N ALA A 23 17.06 -14.12 7.51
CA ALA A 23 17.65 -13.51 6.33
C ALA A 23 19.12 -13.92 6.11
N ALA A 24 19.86 -14.25 7.17
CA ALA A 24 21.25 -14.67 7.06
C ALA A 24 21.34 -16.08 6.46
N GLU A 25 20.49 -16.99 6.92
CA GLU A 25 20.40 -18.33 6.35
C GLU A 25 19.86 -18.32 4.92
N VAL A 26 18.85 -17.50 4.64
CA VAL A 26 18.34 -17.30 3.27
C VAL A 26 19.45 -16.83 2.33
N ARG A 27 20.28 -15.86 2.74
CA ARG A 27 21.44 -15.41 1.94
C ARG A 27 22.43 -16.55 1.68
N LYS A 28 22.85 -17.27 2.73
CA LYS A 28 23.77 -18.41 2.59
C LYS A 28 23.24 -19.48 1.64
N LEU A 29 21.94 -19.80 1.71
CA LEU A 29 21.32 -20.80 0.84
C LEU A 29 21.29 -20.32 -0.62
N LEU A 30 21.03 -19.02 -0.85
CA LEU A 30 21.06 -18.42 -2.19
C LEU A 30 22.47 -18.34 -2.76
N ASP A 31 23.48 -18.07 -1.93
CA ASP A 31 24.90 -18.08 -2.34
C ASP A 31 25.33 -19.47 -2.82
N VAL A 32 24.83 -20.53 -2.17
CA VAL A 32 25.09 -21.93 -2.56
C VAL A 32 24.29 -22.32 -3.81
N ASN A 33 23.03 -21.90 -3.90
CA ASN A 33 22.16 -22.20 -5.03
C ASN A 33 21.13 -21.09 -5.27
N PRO A 34 21.40 -20.17 -6.22
CA PRO A 34 20.50 -19.07 -6.55
C PRO A 34 19.11 -19.53 -7.03
N GLY A 35 19.02 -20.75 -7.60
CA GLY A 35 17.76 -21.32 -8.07
C GLY A 35 16.72 -21.56 -6.96
N LEU A 36 17.15 -21.59 -5.68
CA LEU A 36 16.27 -21.75 -4.54
C LEU A 36 15.29 -20.57 -4.36
N ALA A 37 15.60 -19.38 -4.89
CA ALA A 37 14.69 -18.24 -4.87
C ALA A 37 13.35 -18.54 -5.55
N ARG A 38 13.37 -19.40 -6.58
CA ARG A 38 12.19 -19.81 -7.37
C ARG A 38 11.65 -21.18 -6.96
N SER A 39 12.17 -21.75 -5.87
CA SER A 39 11.69 -23.03 -5.35
C SER A 39 10.24 -22.94 -4.87
N ALA A 40 9.56 -24.09 -4.80
CA ALA A 40 8.22 -24.21 -4.26
C ALA A 40 8.13 -25.47 -3.40
N THR A 41 7.35 -25.38 -2.33
CA THR A 41 7.06 -26.53 -1.46
C THR A 41 6.20 -27.58 -2.16
N PHE A 42 6.47 -28.84 -1.86
CA PHE A 42 5.64 -29.95 -2.35
C PHE A 42 4.23 -29.86 -1.77
N GLY A 43 3.22 -30.22 -2.56
CA GLY A 43 1.81 -30.14 -2.17
C GLY A 43 1.21 -28.76 -2.35
N SER A 44 1.55 -27.78 -1.49
CA SER A 44 0.91 -26.45 -1.54
C SER A 44 1.43 -25.50 -2.62
N LEU A 45 2.57 -25.82 -3.25
CA LEU A 45 3.25 -24.95 -4.21
C LEU A 45 3.51 -23.53 -3.68
N ASN A 46 3.69 -23.37 -2.36
CA ASN A 46 4.10 -22.10 -1.79
C ASN A 46 5.61 -21.92 -2.00
N SER A 47 6.01 -20.83 -2.64
CA SER A 47 7.41 -20.41 -2.72
C SER A 47 7.90 -19.83 -1.38
N PRO A 48 9.22 -19.75 -1.13
CA PRO A 48 9.77 -19.04 0.02
C PRO A 48 9.20 -17.62 0.18
N LEU A 49 8.94 -16.96 -0.96
CA LEU A 49 8.33 -15.63 -1.00
C LEU A 49 6.90 -15.60 -0.44
N HIS A 50 6.09 -16.66 -0.63
CA HIS A 50 4.77 -16.77 -0.01
C HIS A 50 4.87 -16.84 1.52
N PHE A 51 5.81 -17.61 2.06
CA PHE A 51 6.00 -17.76 3.50
C PHE A 51 6.51 -16.48 4.14
N ALA A 52 7.55 -15.86 3.56
CA ALA A 52 8.09 -14.59 4.04
C ALA A 52 7.01 -13.49 4.00
N ALA A 53 6.19 -13.45 2.94
CA ALA A 53 5.09 -12.50 2.82
C ALA A 53 3.97 -12.73 3.83
N ALA A 54 3.59 -13.98 4.08
CA ALA A 54 2.58 -14.35 5.07
C ALA A 54 3.01 -14.05 6.52
N LYS A 55 4.33 -13.96 6.77
CA LYS A 55 4.90 -13.70 8.09
C LYS A 55 5.41 -12.28 8.29
N GLY A 56 5.46 -11.47 7.23
CA GLY A 56 5.85 -10.08 7.31
C GLY A 56 7.36 -9.85 7.32
N HIS A 57 8.16 -10.85 6.93
CA HIS A 57 9.62 -10.79 6.97
C HIS A 57 10.16 -9.97 5.79
N ASN A 58 10.03 -8.64 5.87
CA ASN A 58 10.32 -7.73 4.77
C ASN A 58 11.76 -7.80 4.25
N GLU A 59 12.73 -8.04 5.14
CA GLU A 59 14.12 -8.20 4.74
C GLU A 59 14.34 -9.47 3.93
N VAL A 60 13.74 -10.60 4.34
CA VAL A 60 13.76 -11.85 3.56
C VAL A 60 13.07 -11.66 2.20
N VAL A 61 11.93 -10.97 2.17
CA VAL A 61 11.23 -10.63 0.92
C VAL A 61 12.14 -9.86 -0.03
N ARG A 62 12.86 -8.84 0.47
CA ARG A 62 13.79 -8.05 -0.35
C ARG A 62 14.90 -8.93 -0.93
N VAL A 63 15.58 -9.70 -0.08
CA VAL A 63 16.68 -10.60 -0.51
C VAL A 63 16.19 -11.58 -1.58
N LEU A 64 15.01 -12.18 -1.40
CA LEU A 64 14.42 -13.10 -2.36
C LEU A 64 14.14 -12.44 -3.72
N LEU A 65 13.56 -11.23 -3.71
CA LEU A 65 13.25 -10.48 -4.94
C LEU A 65 14.52 -10.06 -5.68
N GLU A 66 15.55 -9.61 -4.96
CA GLU A 66 16.86 -9.26 -5.52
C GLU A 66 17.54 -10.47 -6.16
N ASN A 67 17.29 -11.68 -5.65
CA ASN A 67 17.80 -12.95 -6.19
C ASN A 67 16.84 -13.61 -7.19
N GLY A 68 15.93 -12.86 -7.80
CA GLY A 68 15.12 -13.34 -8.94
C GLY A 68 13.94 -14.24 -8.57
N ALA A 69 13.47 -14.20 -7.32
CA ALA A 69 12.20 -14.82 -6.94
C ALA A 69 11.04 -14.23 -7.75
N ASP A 70 10.14 -15.09 -8.21
CA ASP A 70 8.97 -14.65 -8.98
C ASP A 70 7.91 -14.03 -8.05
N VAL A 71 7.80 -12.70 -8.09
CA VAL A 71 6.81 -11.90 -7.35
C VAL A 71 5.36 -12.27 -7.69
N ASN A 72 5.12 -12.83 -8.89
CA ASN A 72 3.80 -13.21 -9.36
C ASN A 72 3.54 -14.72 -9.25
N SER A 73 4.43 -15.47 -8.58
CA SER A 73 4.25 -16.91 -8.37
C SER A 73 2.90 -17.22 -7.73
N ARG A 74 2.29 -18.34 -8.13
CA ARG A 74 0.96 -18.75 -7.69
C ARG A 74 1.03 -20.11 -7.01
N ASN A 75 0.47 -20.20 -5.81
CA ASN A 75 0.32 -21.47 -5.11
C ASN A 75 -0.87 -22.29 -5.66
N ILE A 76 -1.15 -23.47 -5.09
CA ILE A 76 -2.25 -24.34 -5.56
C ILE A 76 -3.65 -23.68 -5.53
N TYR A 77 -3.83 -22.66 -4.68
CA TYR A 77 -5.08 -21.91 -4.58
C TYR A 77 -5.10 -20.71 -5.53
N GLY A 78 -4.09 -20.56 -6.40
CA GLY A 78 -3.89 -19.40 -7.24
C GLY A 78 -3.56 -18.12 -6.46
N GLN A 79 -3.16 -18.23 -5.19
CA GLN A 79 -2.82 -17.06 -4.38
C GLN A 79 -1.39 -16.65 -4.65
N THR A 80 -1.13 -15.34 -4.68
CA THR A 80 0.21 -14.76 -4.84
C THR A 80 0.83 -14.40 -3.49
N PRO A 81 2.15 -14.16 -3.40
CA PRO A 81 2.78 -13.65 -2.18
C PRO A 81 2.15 -12.32 -1.70
N LEU A 82 1.79 -11.43 -2.64
CA LEU A 82 1.09 -10.19 -2.32
C LEU A 82 -0.26 -10.44 -1.63
N MET A 83 -1.03 -11.43 -2.07
CA MET A 83 -2.28 -11.80 -1.39
C MET A 83 -2.05 -12.30 0.03
N GLN A 84 -0.97 -13.05 0.29
CA GLN A 84 -0.61 -13.48 1.65
C GLN A 84 -0.25 -12.29 2.54
N ALA A 85 0.56 -11.35 2.04
CA ALA A 85 0.90 -10.13 2.77
C ALA A 85 -0.36 -9.32 3.11
N CYS A 86 -1.29 -9.16 2.16
CA CYS A 86 -2.55 -8.47 2.38
C CYS A 86 -3.50 -9.22 3.32
N ARG A 87 -3.50 -10.55 3.32
CA ARG A 87 -4.29 -11.36 4.25
C ARG A 87 -3.81 -11.22 5.69
N CYS A 88 -2.51 -11.14 5.89
CA CYS A 88 -1.88 -11.04 7.21
C CYS A 88 -1.63 -9.60 7.68
N GLY A 89 -1.79 -8.61 6.80
CA GLY A 89 -1.71 -7.19 7.15
C GLY A 89 -0.31 -6.57 7.12
N HIS A 90 0.64 -7.23 6.47
CA HIS A 90 2.05 -6.80 6.42
C HIS A 90 2.26 -5.72 5.36
N TRP A 91 1.92 -4.47 5.71
CA TRP A 91 1.94 -3.34 4.79
C TRP A 91 3.35 -2.98 4.29
N GLU A 92 4.42 -3.22 5.07
CA GLU A 92 5.81 -3.03 4.66
C GLU A 92 6.19 -3.97 3.52
N VAL A 93 5.71 -5.22 3.58
CA VAL A 93 5.89 -6.21 2.52
C VAL A 93 5.08 -5.82 1.28
N VAL A 94 3.83 -5.37 1.46
CA VAL A 94 3.00 -4.86 0.35
C VAL A 94 3.69 -3.67 -0.33
N GLN A 95 4.20 -2.71 0.43
CA GLN A 95 4.95 -1.57 -0.10
C GLN A 95 6.17 -2.06 -0.91
N THR A 96 6.91 -3.03 -0.39
CA THR A 96 8.06 -3.62 -1.09
C THR A 96 7.64 -4.26 -2.41
N PHE A 97 6.59 -5.08 -2.43
CA PHE A 97 6.08 -5.65 -3.69
C PHE A 97 5.65 -4.60 -4.71
N LEU A 98 5.03 -3.51 -4.25
CA LEU A 98 4.64 -2.39 -5.11
C LEU A 98 5.84 -1.67 -5.73
N LEU A 99 7.00 -1.67 -5.07
CA LEU A 99 8.24 -1.05 -5.55
C LEU A 99 8.96 -1.96 -6.55
N PHE A 100 8.87 -3.28 -6.40
CA PHE A 100 9.36 -4.27 -7.37
C PHE A 100 8.38 -4.49 -8.55
N ASN A 101 7.51 -3.51 -8.82
CA ASN A 101 6.61 -3.46 -9.97
C ASN A 101 5.71 -4.69 -10.12
N SER A 102 5.19 -5.22 -9.01
CA SER A 102 4.32 -6.40 -9.03
C SER A 102 3.04 -6.15 -9.85
N ASN A 103 2.87 -6.85 -10.97
CA ASN A 103 1.59 -6.89 -11.72
C ASN A 103 0.50 -7.71 -10.99
N ALA A 104 0.84 -8.30 -9.83
CA ALA A 104 -0.02 -9.14 -9.00
C ALA A 104 -1.30 -8.47 -8.46
N LEU A 105 -1.50 -7.16 -8.66
CA LEU A 105 -2.67 -6.43 -8.16
C LEU A 105 -3.98 -6.89 -8.81
N LYS A 106 -3.94 -7.16 -10.12
CA LYS A 106 -5.12 -7.60 -10.90
C LYS A 106 -5.33 -9.10 -10.89
N VAL A 107 -4.36 -9.84 -10.34
CA VAL A 107 -4.35 -11.29 -10.33
C VAL A 107 -5.40 -11.81 -9.35
N GLU A 108 -6.11 -12.85 -9.77
CA GLU A 108 -7.19 -13.48 -9.01
C GLU A 108 -6.77 -14.86 -8.52
N CYS A 109 -7.17 -15.23 -7.31
CA CYS A 109 -7.06 -16.62 -6.87
C CYS A 109 -8.23 -17.46 -7.40
N VAL A 110 -8.26 -18.76 -7.10
CA VAL A 110 -9.29 -19.68 -7.61
C VAL A 110 -10.73 -19.23 -7.26
N SER A 111 -10.92 -18.49 -6.17
CA SER A 111 -12.23 -17.92 -5.79
C SER A 111 -12.46 -16.51 -6.34
N SER A 112 -11.78 -16.11 -7.42
CA SER A 112 -11.79 -14.75 -8.00
C SER A 112 -11.48 -13.63 -7.01
N ARG A 113 -10.83 -13.93 -5.87
CA ARG A 113 -10.45 -12.90 -4.89
C ARG A 113 -9.12 -12.28 -5.29
N THR A 114 -9.05 -10.96 -5.16
CA THR A 114 -7.83 -10.16 -5.34
C THR A 114 -7.18 -9.85 -3.99
N ALA A 115 -5.97 -9.27 -4.00
CA ALA A 115 -5.30 -8.80 -2.78
C ALA A 115 -6.17 -7.82 -1.96
N LEU A 116 -6.97 -6.98 -2.62
CA LEU A 116 -7.90 -6.04 -1.97
C LEU A 116 -8.96 -6.76 -1.13
N HIS A 117 -9.50 -7.88 -1.61
CA HIS A 117 -10.49 -8.67 -0.88
C HIS A 117 -9.90 -9.23 0.43
N PHE A 118 -8.67 -9.74 0.38
CA PHE A 118 -7.99 -10.24 1.58
C PHE A 118 -7.67 -9.13 2.59
N ALA A 119 -7.21 -7.96 2.10
CA ALA A 119 -6.97 -6.80 2.97
C ALA A 119 -8.26 -6.31 3.63
N ALA A 120 -9.36 -6.23 2.87
CA ALA A 120 -10.66 -5.80 3.37
C ALA A 120 -11.28 -6.79 4.36
N ALA A 121 -11.15 -8.10 4.14
CA ALA A 121 -11.61 -9.12 5.07
C ALA A 121 -10.83 -9.09 6.41
N GLY A 122 -9.52 -8.81 6.35
CA GLY A 122 -8.66 -8.73 7.53
C GLY A 122 -8.64 -7.36 8.24
N GLY A 123 -9.29 -6.33 7.68
CA GLY A 123 -9.29 -4.99 8.27
C GLY A 123 -8.00 -4.20 8.06
N HIS A 124 -7.18 -4.62 7.10
CA HIS A 124 -5.82 -4.12 6.90
C HIS A 124 -5.82 -2.84 6.06
N ILE A 125 -6.28 -1.74 6.66
CA ILE A 125 -6.49 -0.46 5.96
C ILE A 125 -5.24 0.11 5.28
N ARG A 126 -4.06 -0.02 5.90
CA ARG A 126 -2.80 0.43 5.29
C ARG A 126 -2.48 -0.34 4.00
N CYS A 127 -2.83 -1.63 3.94
CA CYS A 127 -2.71 -2.40 2.71
C CYS A 127 -3.67 -1.88 1.64
N ILE A 128 -4.94 -1.62 1.98
CA ILE A 128 -5.92 -1.04 1.04
C ILE A 128 -5.41 0.29 0.49
N ARG A 129 -4.91 1.17 1.35
CA ARG A 129 -4.33 2.46 0.98
C ARG A 129 -3.18 2.31 -0.02
N LEU A 130 -2.22 1.42 0.26
CA LEU A 130 -1.09 1.15 -0.62
C LEU A 130 -1.52 0.56 -1.97
N LEU A 131 -2.47 -0.37 -1.96
CA LEU A 131 -3.00 -0.99 -3.18
C LEU A 131 -3.71 0.05 -4.08
N ALA A 132 -4.50 0.95 -3.48
CA ALA A 132 -5.22 2.00 -4.20
C ALA A 132 -4.28 3.05 -4.81
N ALA A 133 -3.20 3.42 -4.11
CA ALA A 133 -2.22 4.40 -4.58
C ALA A 133 -1.53 4.00 -5.89
N ASN A 134 -1.55 2.71 -6.27
CA ASN A 134 -1.02 2.27 -7.56
C ASN A 134 -1.88 2.72 -8.76
N PHE A 135 -3.13 3.09 -8.54
CA PHE A 135 -4.09 3.42 -9.61
C PHE A 135 -4.50 4.90 -9.64
N ALA A 136 -4.07 5.71 -8.67
CA ALA A 136 -4.42 7.13 -8.58
C ALA A 136 -3.61 8.00 -9.57
N PRO A 137 -4.17 9.15 -10.01
CA PRO A 137 -3.50 10.06 -10.94
C PRO A 137 -2.31 10.79 -10.28
N ASP A 138 -1.33 11.15 -11.12
CA ASP A 138 -0.18 11.96 -10.74
C ASP A 138 -0.60 13.44 -10.80
N ILE A 139 -0.64 14.14 -9.66
CA ILE A 139 -1.03 15.57 -9.64
C ILE A 139 0.15 16.47 -10.05
N SER A 140 1.32 15.92 -10.39
CA SER A 140 2.53 16.69 -10.73
C SER A 140 2.63 17.09 -12.22
N SER A 141 1.63 17.80 -12.75
CA SER A 141 1.88 18.71 -13.87
C SER A 141 1.09 19.98 -13.60
N GLY A 142 1.83 21.06 -13.27
CA GLY A 142 1.27 22.34 -12.83
C GLY A 142 0.13 22.81 -13.71
N ALA A 143 -1.06 22.89 -13.12
CA ALA A 143 -2.15 23.67 -13.65
C ALA A 143 -1.78 25.15 -13.49
N THR A 144 -1.03 25.70 -14.44
CA THR A 144 -1.32 27.07 -14.86
C THR A 144 -2.66 27.02 -15.56
N ALA A 145 -3.60 27.83 -15.07
CA ALA A 145 -4.83 28.12 -15.77
C ALA A 145 -4.53 28.44 -17.24
N ASP A 146 -5.43 28.00 -18.12
CA ASP A 146 -5.45 28.19 -19.57
C ASP A 146 -4.71 27.15 -20.43
N SER A 147 -5.41 26.06 -20.76
CA SER A 147 -5.79 25.72 -22.15
C SER A 147 -6.36 24.31 -22.25
N LYS A 148 -7.36 24.18 -23.14
CA LYS A 148 -8.11 22.97 -23.47
C LYS A 148 -7.18 21.77 -23.77
N ALA A 149 -7.35 20.67 -23.04
CA ALA A 149 -6.87 19.35 -23.43
C ALA A 149 -7.90 18.28 -23.03
N GLU A 150 -8.72 17.87 -23.98
CA GLU A 150 -9.63 16.73 -23.87
C GLU A 150 -8.84 15.40 -23.94
N SER A 151 -9.33 14.41 -23.18
CA SER A 151 -9.25 12.95 -23.43
C SER A 151 -8.03 12.10 -23.00
N LYS A 152 -7.53 12.21 -21.75
CA LYS A 152 -6.78 11.10 -21.09
C LYS A 152 -7.07 10.83 -19.62
N GLU A 153 -7.89 11.65 -18.94
CA GLU A 153 -8.24 11.45 -17.51
C GLU A 153 -9.30 10.35 -17.28
N ASP A 154 -10.16 10.07 -18.28
CA ASP A 154 -11.26 9.10 -18.14
C ASP A 154 -10.82 7.64 -17.97
N ASP A 155 -9.66 7.26 -18.52
CA ASP A 155 -9.27 5.84 -18.63
C ASP A 155 -8.65 5.28 -17.32
N ARG A 156 -8.10 6.15 -16.44
CA ARG A 156 -7.47 5.73 -15.16
C ARG A 156 -8.38 5.85 -13.95
N GLY A 157 -9.28 6.83 -13.92
CA GLY A 157 -10.41 6.82 -12.97
C GLY A 157 -11.26 5.56 -13.14
N SER A 158 -11.42 5.12 -14.38
CA SER A 158 -11.98 3.81 -14.74
C SER A 158 -11.18 2.64 -14.16
N ALA A 159 -9.84 2.68 -14.21
CA ALA A 159 -9.00 1.59 -13.68
C ALA A 159 -9.06 1.44 -12.15
N LEU A 160 -9.02 2.53 -11.38
CA LEU A 160 -9.18 2.49 -9.93
C LEU A 160 -10.59 2.03 -9.55
N SER A 161 -11.63 2.59 -10.20
CA SER A 161 -13.01 2.19 -9.99
C SER A 161 -13.22 0.70 -10.29
N SER A 162 -12.69 0.22 -11.41
CA SER A 162 -12.72 -1.21 -11.79
C SER A 162 -12.03 -2.09 -10.76
N PHE A 163 -10.89 -1.66 -10.20
CA PHE A 163 -10.16 -2.39 -9.17
C PHE A 163 -10.92 -2.47 -7.84
N ILE A 164 -11.46 -1.34 -7.36
CA ILE A 164 -12.21 -1.24 -6.09
C ILE A 164 -13.52 -2.03 -6.16
N ASN A 165 -14.22 -1.94 -7.29
CA ASN A 165 -15.54 -2.52 -7.50
C ASN A 165 -15.51 -3.95 -8.05
N LYS A 166 -14.33 -4.55 -8.19
CA LYS A 166 -14.19 -5.89 -8.72
C LYS A 166 -14.86 -6.92 -7.79
N PRO A 167 -15.85 -7.69 -8.27
CA PRO A 167 -16.46 -8.74 -7.46
C PRO A 167 -15.58 -9.99 -7.42
N ALA A 168 -15.52 -10.65 -6.28
CA ALA A 168 -15.03 -12.03 -6.15
C ALA A 168 -16.12 -13.04 -6.57
N SER A 169 -15.83 -14.33 -6.40
CA SER A 169 -16.84 -15.40 -6.57
C SER A 169 -18.10 -15.08 -5.76
N GLY A 170 -19.26 -15.11 -6.42
CA GLY A 170 -20.55 -14.77 -5.78
C GLY A 170 -20.88 -13.29 -5.71
N GLY A 171 -20.25 -12.43 -6.51
CA GLY A 171 -20.57 -10.99 -6.56
C GLY A 171 -20.07 -10.19 -5.35
N VAL A 172 -19.36 -10.83 -4.41
CA VAL A 172 -18.89 -10.21 -3.17
C VAL A 172 -17.70 -9.31 -3.46
N THR A 173 -17.87 -8.00 -3.31
CA THR A 173 -16.78 -7.01 -3.44
C THR A 173 -16.02 -6.82 -2.11
N ALA A 174 -14.91 -6.08 -2.15
CA ALA A 174 -14.11 -5.77 -0.97
C ALA A 174 -14.93 -5.08 0.16
N ILE A 175 -15.85 -4.18 -0.19
CA ILE A 175 -16.68 -3.47 0.80
C ILE A 175 -17.64 -4.41 1.55
N HIS A 176 -18.14 -5.47 0.90
CA HIS A 176 -18.94 -6.50 1.56
C HIS A 176 -18.14 -7.23 2.63
N MET A 177 -16.88 -7.60 2.31
CA MET A 177 -16.01 -8.30 3.26
C MET A 177 -15.63 -7.41 4.45
N ALA A 178 -15.30 -6.14 4.20
CA ALA A 178 -15.00 -5.19 5.27
C ALA A 178 -16.23 -4.94 6.15
N ALA A 179 -17.42 -4.81 5.55
CA ALA A 179 -18.68 -4.60 6.26
C ALA A 179 -19.04 -5.79 7.16
N LEU A 180 -18.96 -7.02 6.64
CA LEU A 180 -19.26 -8.25 7.39
C LEU A 180 -18.38 -8.45 8.60
N ASN A 181 -17.09 -8.13 8.49
CA ASN A 181 -16.15 -8.27 9.59
C ASN A 181 -16.11 -7.03 10.50
N GLY A 182 -16.96 -6.02 10.26
CA GLY A 182 -17.05 -4.83 11.10
C GLY A 182 -15.86 -3.87 10.99
N HIS A 183 -15.12 -3.89 9.89
CA HIS A 183 -13.93 -3.05 9.69
C HIS A 183 -14.31 -1.65 9.22
N PHE A 184 -14.83 -0.82 10.14
CA PHE A 184 -15.36 0.53 9.86
C PHE A 184 -14.40 1.39 9.02
N GLU A 185 -13.14 1.50 9.44
CA GLU A 185 -12.16 2.35 8.74
C GLU A 185 -11.94 1.88 7.30
N CYS A 186 -11.96 0.56 7.06
CA CYS A 186 -11.83 0.00 5.71
C CYS A 186 -13.06 0.30 4.86
N VAL A 187 -14.26 0.13 5.41
CA VAL A 187 -15.52 0.51 4.73
C VAL A 187 -15.48 1.99 4.39
N HIS A 188 -15.09 2.83 5.33
CA HIS A 188 -15.01 4.28 5.15
C HIS A 188 -14.03 4.66 4.04
N LEU A 189 -12.79 4.13 4.05
CA LEU A 189 -11.81 4.38 3.00
C LEU A 189 -12.29 3.86 1.63
N LEU A 190 -12.88 2.67 1.57
CA LEU A 190 -13.39 2.12 0.30
C LEU A 190 -14.51 3.00 -0.28
N LEU A 191 -15.37 3.57 0.56
CA LEU A 191 -16.41 4.51 0.12
C LEU A 191 -15.81 5.81 -0.43
N ASP A 192 -14.74 6.32 0.18
CA ASP A 192 -14.02 7.49 -0.34
C ASP A 192 -13.30 7.20 -1.66
N LEU A 193 -12.91 5.94 -1.87
CA LEU A 193 -12.35 5.45 -3.14
C LEU A 193 -13.45 5.04 -4.15
N HIS A 194 -14.68 5.50 -3.96
CA HIS A 194 -15.83 5.25 -4.83
C HIS A 194 -16.24 3.77 -4.99
N ALA A 195 -16.19 3.01 -3.89
CA ALA A 195 -16.82 1.69 -3.85
C ALA A 195 -18.35 1.78 -4.03
N ASN A 196 -18.89 0.87 -4.83
CA ASN A 196 -20.31 0.79 -5.15
C ASN A 196 -21.10 0.27 -3.94
N ILE A 197 -21.89 1.18 -3.37
CA ILE A 197 -22.73 0.96 -2.18
C ILE A 197 -23.92 0.06 -2.48
N ALA A 198 -24.35 -0.02 -3.74
CA ALA A 198 -25.49 -0.81 -4.18
C ALA A 198 -25.07 -2.14 -4.84
N ALA A 199 -23.78 -2.50 -4.78
CA ALA A 199 -23.31 -3.79 -5.30
C ALA A 199 -24.07 -4.95 -4.63
N GLN A 200 -24.40 -5.98 -5.41
CA GLN A 200 -25.20 -7.11 -4.94
C GLN A 200 -24.44 -8.43 -5.09
N SER A 201 -24.55 -9.30 -4.08
CA SER A 201 -24.08 -10.69 -4.18
C SER A 201 -24.90 -11.51 -5.19
N LEU A 202 -24.30 -12.57 -5.73
CA LEU A 202 -24.91 -13.46 -6.72
C LEU A 202 -25.21 -14.84 -6.11
N THR A 203 -26.23 -15.51 -6.66
CA THR A 203 -26.77 -16.81 -6.21
C THR A 203 -25.79 -17.97 -6.29
N TYR A 204 -24.78 -17.89 -7.14
CA TYR A 204 -23.86 -18.98 -7.40
C TYR A 204 -22.54 -18.77 -6.65
N ALA A 205 -22.56 -18.97 -5.33
CA ALA A 205 -21.32 -19.15 -4.59
C ALA A 205 -21.50 -20.15 -3.45
N THR A 206 -21.02 -21.36 -3.70
CA THR A 206 -20.47 -22.24 -2.67
C THR A 206 -19.33 -21.49 -1.98
N SER A 207 -19.61 -20.73 -0.92
CA SER A 207 -18.59 -20.03 -0.15
C SER A 207 -18.96 -20.02 1.33
N SER A 208 -17.95 -20.33 2.14
CA SER A 208 -17.92 -20.60 3.59
C SER A 208 -18.18 -19.39 4.50
N THR A 209 -18.83 -18.34 4.00
CA THR A 209 -19.24 -17.17 4.79
C THR A 209 -20.75 -17.15 4.79
N GLY A 210 -21.35 -17.46 5.95
CA GLY A 210 -22.78 -17.70 6.16
C GLY A 210 -23.67 -16.91 5.19
N SER A 211 -24.40 -17.63 4.35
CA SER A 211 -25.11 -17.06 3.21
C SER A 211 -26.22 -16.13 3.69
N ILE A 212 -25.95 -14.82 3.70
CA ILE A 212 -26.93 -13.74 3.95
C ILE A 212 -28.06 -13.76 2.90
N GLY A 213 -27.86 -14.51 1.81
CA GLY A 213 -28.74 -14.59 0.66
C GLY A 213 -28.15 -13.85 -0.53
N ALA A 214 -28.47 -14.30 -1.74
CA ALA A 214 -28.13 -13.59 -2.96
C ALA A 214 -28.84 -12.23 -3.03
N GLY A 215 -28.33 -11.29 -3.82
CA GLY A 215 -28.88 -9.94 -3.91
C GLY A 215 -28.55 -9.06 -2.70
N SER A 216 -27.74 -9.54 -1.76
CA SER A 216 -27.42 -8.82 -0.53
C SER A 216 -26.42 -7.71 -0.81
N THR A 217 -26.72 -6.52 -0.30
CA THR A 217 -25.89 -5.31 -0.42
C THR A 217 -24.84 -5.22 0.71
N PRO A 218 -23.85 -4.31 0.63
CA PRO A 218 -22.91 -4.06 1.73
C PRO A 218 -23.60 -3.73 3.06
N LEU A 219 -24.80 -3.11 3.03
CA LEU A 219 -25.57 -2.83 4.23
C LEU A 219 -26.15 -4.11 4.87
N HIS A 220 -26.56 -5.10 4.09
CA HIS A 220 -26.94 -6.42 4.61
C HIS A 220 -25.75 -7.12 5.27
N TYR A 221 -24.56 -7.02 4.65
CA TYR A 221 -23.33 -7.57 5.22
C TYR A 221 -22.93 -6.85 6.53
N ALA A 222 -23.03 -5.52 6.57
CA ALA A 222 -22.80 -4.75 7.80
C ALA A 222 -23.80 -5.10 8.92
N ALA A 223 -25.07 -5.33 8.55
CA ALA A 223 -26.12 -5.73 9.47
C ALA A 223 -25.86 -7.13 10.06
N CYS A 224 -25.43 -8.08 9.22
CA CYS A 224 -24.98 -9.40 9.65
C CYS A 224 -23.75 -9.34 10.56
N GLY A 225 -22.80 -8.45 10.26
CA GLY A 225 -21.58 -8.26 11.06
C GLY A 225 -21.79 -7.51 12.38
N GLY A 226 -22.95 -6.89 12.58
CA GLY A 226 -23.30 -6.21 13.84
C GLY A 226 -22.61 -4.87 14.11
N ASN A 227 -21.77 -4.35 13.20
CA ASN A 227 -21.02 -3.12 13.47
C ASN A 227 -21.86 -1.86 13.20
N PHE A 228 -22.19 -1.14 14.27
CA PHE A 228 -23.01 0.07 14.22
C PHE A 228 -22.41 1.18 13.34
N LYS A 229 -21.10 1.46 13.45
CA LYS A 229 -20.43 2.50 12.67
C LYS A 229 -20.39 2.16 11.18
N CYS A 230 -20.19 0.89 10.82
CA CYS A 230 -20.27 0.43 9.43
C CYS A 230 -21.65 0.71 8.82
N CYS A 231 -22.72 0.38 9.56
CA CYS A 231 -24.07 0.69 9.12
C CYS A 231 -24.29 2.21 8.98
N GLN A 232 -23.84 3.01 9.95
CA GLN A 232 -23.97 4.47 9.89
C GLN A 232 -23.29 5.07 8.67
N VAL A 233 -22.03 4.72 8.38
CA VAL A 233 -21.31 5.30 7.23
C VAL A 233 -21.91 4.86 5.90
N LEU A 234 -22.36 3.61 5.78
CA LEU A 234 -23.06 3.14 4.59
C LEU A 234 -24.36 3.91 4.36
N LEU A 235 -25.16 4.09 5.41
CA LEU A 235 -26.39 4.88 5.33
C LEU A 235 -26.10 6.36 5.03
N ALA A 236 -25.06 6.95 5.62
CA ALA A 236 -24.64 8.32 5.36
C ALA A 236 -24.27 8.55 3.90
N ARG A 237 -23.68 7.54 3.24
CA ARG A 237 -23.31 7.57 1.82
C ARG A 237 -24.45 7.14 0.88
N GLY A 238 -25.66 6.89 1.39
CA GLY A 238 -26.84 6.62 0.57
C GLY A 238 -27.23 5.15 0.43
N ALA A 239 -26.71 4.24 1.28
CA ALA A 239 -27.23 2.88 1.32
C ALA A 239 -28.71 2.86 1.71
N SER A 240 -29.54 2.11 0.97
CA SER A 240 -30.97 2.03 1.24
C SER A 240 -31.28 1.04 2.37
N ARG A 241 -32.03 1.50 3.38
CA ARG A 241 -32.65 0.63 4.42
C ARG A 241 -33.72 -0.30 3.85
N LEU A 242 -34.25 0.05 2.68
CA LEU A 242 -35.32 -0.66 1.99
C LEU A 242 -34.80 -1.63 0.92
N ALA A 243 -33.48 -1.77 0.79
CA ALA A 243 -32.90 -2.74 -0.14
C ALA A 243 -33.35 -4.14 0.28
N VAL A 244 -33.89 -4.91 -0.66
CA VAL A 244 -34.36 -6.27 -0.41
C VAL A 244 -33.44 -7.22 -1.15
N ASN A 245 -32.98 -8.27 -0.48
CA ASN A 245 -32.23 -9.35 -1.12
C ASN A 245 -33.16 -10.39 -1.77
N CYS A 246 -32.62 -11.41 -2.42
CA CYS A 246 -33.43 -12.44 -3.09
C CYS A 246 -34.31 -13.28 -2.15
N ASN A 247 -34.01 -13.29 -0.85
CA ASN A 247 -34.83 -13.98 0.16
C ASN A 247 -35.99 -13.11 0.67
N GLY A 248 -36.13 -11.87 0.17
CA GLY A 248 -37.12 -10.93 0.68
C GLY A 248 -36.70 -10.23 1.98
N TRP A 249 -35.45 -10.38 2.42
CA TRP A 249 -34.98 -9.80 3.67
C TRP A 249 -34.47 -8.37 3.48
N LEU A 250 -34.84 -7.49 4.40
CA LEU A 250 -34.24 -6.18 4.57
C LEU A 250 -32.95 -6.30 5.42
N PRO A 251 -32.08 -5.26 5.45
CA PRO A 251 -30.93 -5.23 6.34
C PRO A 251 -31.31 -5.40 7.82
N ILE A 252 -32.46 -4.88 8.25
CA ILE A 252 -32.95 -5.08 9.63
C ILE A 252 -33.32 -6.54 9.90
N ASP A 253 -33.89 -7.24 8.92
CA ASP A 253 -34.28 -8.64 9.08
C ASP A 253 -33.02 -9.52 9.20
N VAL A 254 -32.00 -9.22 8.40
CA VAL A 254 -30.66 -9.82 8.55
C VAL A 254 -30.08 -9.50 9.93
N ALA A 255 -30.12 -8.26 10.41
CA ALA A 255 -29.64 -7.95 11.76
C ALA A 255 -30.35 -8.81 12.82
N LYS A 256 -31.68 -8.99 12.71
CA LYS A 256 -32.47 -9.81 13.64
C LYS A 256 -32.12 -11.29 13.58
N ILE A 257 -32.03 -11.87 12.38
CA ILE A 257 -31.70 -13.30 12.18
C ILE A 257 -30.32 -13.62 12.77
N TRP A 258 -29.36 -12.68 12.68
CA TRP A 258 -28.01 -12.82 13.23
C TRP A 258 -27.85 -12.26 14.66
N GLY A 259 -28.94 -11.94 15.37
CA GLY A 259 -28.91 -11.54 16.79
C GLY A 259 -28.33 -10.14 17.08
N CYS A 260 -28.20 -9.30 16.05
CA CYS A 260 -27.67 -7.93 16.15
C CYS A 260 -28.76 -6.91 16.51
N HIS A 261 -29.47 -7.13 17.63
CA HIS A 261 -30.65 -6.36 18.04
C HIS A 261 -30.39 -4.86 18.24
N TRP A 262 -29.17 -4.47 18.61
CA TRP A 262 -28.80 -3.07 18.79
C TRP A 262 -28.80 -2.25 17.49
N LEU A 263 -28.84 -2.90 16.32
CA LEU A 263 -28.96 -2.23 15.02
C LEU A 263 -30.40 -1.91 14.64
N GLU A 264 -31.41 -2.43 15.35
CA GLU A 264 -32.81 -2.30 14.96
C GLU A 264 -33.27 -0.84 14.89
N THR A 265 -32.85 -0.02 15.84
CA THR A 265 -33.18 1.41 15.88
C THR A 265 -32.59 2.16 14.69
N LEU A 266 -31.38 1.78 14.25
CA LEU A 266 -30.67 2.40 13.13
C LEU A 266 -31.22 1.95 11.76
N LEU A 267 -31.47 0.65 11.62
CA LEU A 267 -31.86 0.01 10.35
C LEU A 267 -33.37 0.01 10.11
N SER A 268 -34.18 0.33 11.13
CA SER A 268 -35.65 0.40 10.98
C SER A 268 -36.02 1.31 9.80
N PRO A 269 -36.91 0.86 8.89
CA PRO A 269 -37.40 1.66 7.76
C PRO A 269 -37.96 3.03 8.15
N LYS A 270 -38.52 3.12 9.36
CA LYS A 270 -39.15 4.34 9.91
C LYS A 270 -38.22 5.10 10.86
N SER A 271 -36.95 4.71 10.97
CA SER A 271 -36.00 5.34 11.87
C SER A 271 -35.81 6.82 11.52
N ARG A 272 -35.97 7.68 12.52
CA ARG A 272 -35.67 9.12 12.44
C ARG A 272 -34.28 9.45 13.00
N MET A 273 -33.44 8.44 13.25
CA MET A 273 -32.11 8.66 13.78
C MET A 273 -31.30 9.52 12.81
N ILE A 274 -30.74 10.61 13.34
CA ILE A 274 -29.83 11.47 12.60
C ILE A 274 -28.52 10.69 12.42
N ILE A 275 -28.15 10.46 11.17
CA ILE A 275 -26.87 9.84 10.84
C ILE A 275 -25.81 10.94 10.87
N PRO A 276 -24.70 10.77 11.60
CA PRO A 276 -23.64 11.77 11.62
C PRO A 276 -23.04 11.97 10.24
N ALA A 277 -22.55 13.19 9.97
CA ALA A 277 -21.71 13.43 8.81
C ALA A 277 -20.35 12.74 9.02
N PHE A 278 -19.83 12.12 7.97
CA PHE A 278 -18.51 11.50 7.97
C PHE A 278 -17.57 12.34 7.09
N PRO A 279 -16.56 13.02 7.69
CA PRO A 279 -15.53 13.67 6.89
C PRO A 279 -14.73 12.62 6.11
N PRO A 280 -13.95 13.01 5.08
CA PRO A 280 -13.09 12.09 4.35
C PRO A 280 -12.16 11.30 5.29
N SER A 281 -11.88 10.06 4.93
CA SER A 281 -11.04 9.15 5.70
C SER A 281 -9.65 9.74 5.90
N SER A 282 -9.19 9.71 7.15
CA SER A 282 -7.81 10.05 7.53
C SER A 282 -6.75 9.13 6.89
N TYR A 283 -7.17 8.07 6.19
CA TYR A 283 -6.28 7.19 5.44
C TYR A 283 -6.21 7.54 3.94
N LEU A 284 -6.92 8.57 3.46
CA LEU A 284 -6.59 9.14 2.16
C LEU A 284 -5.17 9.71 2.21
N SER A 285 -4.44 9.58 1.11
CA SER A 285 -3.04 9.99 1.06
C SER A 285 -2.68 10.42 -0.36
N LEU A 286 -2.86 11.72 -0.64
CA LEU A 286 -2.52 12.35 -1.92
C LEU A 286 -1.05 12.13 -2.32
N PRO A 287 -0.04 12.35 -1.44
CA PRO A 287 1.35 12.30 -1.89
C PRO A 287 1.86 10.88 -2.15
N LEU A 288 1.16 9.84 -1.70
CA LEU A 288 1.64 8.44 -1.74
C LEU A 288 1.88 7.96 -3.17
N THR A 289 1.03 8.35 -4.12
CA THR A 289 1.18 8.00 -5.53
C THR A 289 2.46 8.59 -6.12
N SER A 290 2.67 9.89 -5.92
CA SER A 290 3.85 10.60 -6.45
C SER A 290 5.16 10.00 -5.93
N ILE A 291 5.24 9.72 -4.63
CA ILE A 291 6.46 9.16 -4.04
C ILE A 291 6.69 7.70 -4.46
N LEU A 292 5.63 6.89 -4.63
CA LEU A 292 5.76 5.53 -5.18
C LEU A 292 6.27 5.56 -6.62
N ASN A 293 5.79 6.49 -7.44
CA ASN A 293 6.27 6.65 -8.83
C ASN A 293 7.74 7.09 -8.88
N ILE A 294 8.14 8.04 -8.03
CA ILE A 294 9.54 8.45 -7.89
C ILE A 294 10.40 7.25 -7.47
N ALA A 295 9.99 6.52 -6.44
CA ALA A 295 10.73 5.38 -5.92
C ALA A 295 10.89 4.25 -6.96
N ARG A 296 9.88 4.01 -7.81
CA ARG A 296 9.97 3.04 -8.92
C ARG A 296 10.90 3.51 -10.03
N LYS A 297 10.79 4.78 -10.43
CA LYS A 297 11.54 5.32 -11.58
C LYS A 297 13.03 5.44 -11.29
N TYR A 298 13.41 5.76 -10.06
CA TYR A 298 14.80 6.01 -9.69
C TYR A 298 15.39 4.93 -8.78
N GLY A 299 14.62 3.89 -8.48
CA GLY A 299 15.00 2.78 -7.61
C GLY A 299 15.04 3.17 -6.13
N LEU A 300 14.87 2.17 -5.25
CA LEU A 300 15.19 2.29 -3.82
C LEU A 300 16.72 2.27 -3.57
N GLN A 301 17.54 1.94 -4.58
CA GLN A 301 19.00 1.89 -4.50
C GLN A 301 19.66 3.28 -4.59
N LEU A 302 19.08 4.27 -3.92
CA LEU A 302 19.76 5.53 -3.66
C LEU A 302 20.71 5.30 -2.47
N SER A 303 21.84 4.67 -2.79
CA SER A 303 23.10 4.44 -2.06
C SER A 303 23.06 4.07 -0.56
N PRO A 304 23.80 3.04 -0.12
CA PRO A 304 24.25 2.99 1.27
C PRO A 304 25.24 4.14 1.52
N ALA A 305 25.28 4.56 2.79
CA ALA A 305 26.22 5.46 3.46
C ALA A 305 27.31 6.15 2.61
N LEU A 306 27.34 7.48 2.77
CA LEU A 306 28.44 8.41 2.50
C LEU A 306 29.79 7.74 2.18
N SER A 307 30.29 7.96 0.97
CA SER A 307 31.73 7.91 0.71
C SER A 307 32.40 8.99 1.56
N ASP A 308 33.52 8.63 2.18
CA ASP A 308 34.30 9.39 3.18
C ASP A 308 34.98 10.67 2.63
N ASP A 309 34.46 11.26 1.54
CA ASP A 309 34.97 12.50 0.98
C ASP A 309 34.11 13.68 1.44
N SER A 310 34.76 14.51 2.24
CA SER A 310 34.34 15.80 2.78
C SER A 310 33.37 16.59 1.90
N ASP A 311 32.12 16.71 2.34
CA ASP A 311 31.33 17.95 2.26
C ASP A 311 30.19 17.87 3.27
N ASP A 312 30.10 18.88 4.15
CA ASP A 312 29.08 19.09 5.20
C ASP A 312 27.65 19.31 4.65
N ASN A 313 27.34 18.88 3.42
CA ASN A 313 26.09 19.20 2.74
C ASN A 313 25.06 18.06 2.79
N ASP A 314 23.90 18.40 3.35
CA ASP A 314 22.57 17.89 2.99
C ASP A 314 22.21 16.43 3.36
N VAL A 315 22.52 16.03 4.59
CA VAL A 315 21.90 14.84 5.19
C VAL A 315 20.43 15.12 5.53
N CYS A 316 19.54 14.19 5.20
CA CYS A 316 18.11 14.34 5.39
C CYS A 316 17.77 14.55 6.86
N ALA A 317 17.17 15.70 7.17
CA ALA A 317 16.80 16.11 8.53
C ALA A 317 15.89 15.12 9.29
N VAL A 318 15.26 14.18 8.59
CA VAL A 318 14.37 13.18 9.19
C VAL A 318 15.10 11.90 9.60
N CYS A 319 16.07 11.41 8.81
CA CYS A 319 16.78 10.16 9.12
C CYS A 319 18.24 10.34 9.51
N LEU A 320 18.85 11.50 9.23
CA LEU A 320 20.25 11.80 9.50
C LEU A 320 21.24 10.80 8.88
N GLU A 321 20.81 10.01 7.88
CA GLU A 321 21.61 8.95 7.25
C GLU A 321 21.78 9.12 5.73
N ARG A 322 20.80 9.72 5.06
CA ARG A 322 20.69 9.71 3.58
C ARG A 322 20.53 11.11 3.05
N SER A 323 21.01 11.39 1.85
CA SER A 323 20.75 12.68 1.19
C SER A 323 19.29 12.84 0.81
N CYS A 324 18.83 14.09 0.74
CA CYS A 324 17.50 14.40 0.23
C CYS A 324 17.45 14.22 -1.30
N ASN A 325 16.32 13.69 -1.80
CA ASN A 325 16.13 13.49 -3.25
C ASN A 325 14.77 13.98 -3.74
N VAL A 326 13.87 14.29 -2.82
CA VAL A 326 12.52 14.77 -3.13
C VAL A 326 12.21 16.03 -2.35
N ALA A 327 11.49 16.95 -2.97
CA ALA A 327 10.92 18.11 -2.31
C ALA A 327 9.41 17.91 -2.13
N ALA A 328 8.92 18.24 -0.94
CA ALA A 328 7.51 18.22 -0.61
C ALA A 328 6.80 19.45 -1.22
N GLU A 329 5.83 19.22 -2.11
CA GLU A 329 5.00 20.28 -2.64
C GLU A 329 4.03 20.78 -1.57
N GLY A 330 4.00 22.11 -1.38
CA GLY A 330 3.26 22.79 -0.31
C GLY A 330 4.17 23.45 0.72
N CYS A 331 5.33 22.87 1.05
CA CYS A 331 6.26 23.45 2.03
C CYS A 331 7.72 23.56 1.57
N GLY A 332 8.10 22.98 0.43
CA GLY A 332 9.44 23.07 -0.14
C GLY A 332 10.52 22.28 0.60
N HIS A 333 10.21 21.72 1.77
CA HIS A 333 11.17 20.91 2.53
C HIS A 333 11.59 19.66 1.76
N GLU A 334 12.87 19.34 1.89
CA GLU A 334 13.48 18.21 1.20
C GLU A 334 13.55 16.99 2.11
N LEU A 335 13.27 15.82 1.55
CA LEU A 335 13.32 14.53 2.23
C LEU A 335 14.05 13.50 1.35
N CYS A 336 14.61 12.46 1.99
CA CYS A 336 15.03 11.26 1.25
C CYS A 336 13.79 10.43 0.86
N VAL A 337 13.88 9.66 -0.23
CA VAL A 337 12.76 8.85 -0.74
C VAL A 337 12.21 7.91 0.32
N ARG A 338 13.07 7.30 1.13
CA ARG A 338 12.67 6.37 2.20
C ARG A 338 11.87 7.07 3.30
N CYS A 339 12.30 8.26 3.73
CA CYS A 339 11.55 9.04 4.72
C CYS A 339 10.19 9.48 4.17
N ALA A 340 10.14 9.96 2.93
CA ALA A 340 8.89 10.35 2.29
C ALA A 340 7.93 9.16 2.12
N LEU A 341 8.42 7.98 1.73
CA LEU A 341 7.61 6.74 1.64
C LEU A 341 7.08 6.31 3.01
N ASN A 342 7.93 6.30 4.03
CA ASN A 342 7.54 5.93 5.40
C ASN A 342 6.50 6.91 5.95
N LEU A 343 6.71 8.21 5.74
CA LEU A 343 5.75 9.27 6.10
C LEU A 343 4.38 8.98 5.49
N CYS A 344 4.32 8.78 4.17
CA CYS A 344 3.07 8.53 3.45
C CYS A 344 2.41 7.19 3.81
N SER A 345 3.20 6.21 4.26
CA SER A 345 2.70 4.86 4.54
C SER A 345 2.30 4.64 5.99
N THR A 346 2.75 5.49 6.91
CA THR A 346 2.45 5.36 8.35
C THR A 346 1.50 6.42 8.88
N ILE A 347 1.63 7.66 8.42
CA ILE A 347 0.92 8.81 8.97
C ILE A 347 -0.50 8.92 8.37
N LYS A 348 -1.43 9.38 9.20
CA LYS A 348 -2.80 9.73 8.80
C LYS A 348 -2.84 11.15 8.25
N ALA A 349 -3.72 11.42 7.29
CA ALA A 349 -3.94 12.75 6.77
C ALA A 349 -4.34 13.72 7.89
N ASN A 350 -3.93 14.97 7.74
CA ASN A 350 -4.22 16.02 8.71
C ASN A 350 -5.70 16.42 8.62
N GLU A 351 -6.45 16.33 9.73
CA GLU A 351 -7.83 16.82 9.80
C GLU A 351 -7.92 18.35 9.69
N MET A 352 -6.82 19.06 9.96
CA MET A 352 -6.75 20.53 9.98
C MET A 352 -6.24 21.15 8.68
N SER A 353 -5.99 20.36 7.62
CA SER A 353 -5.48 20.88 6.35
C SER A 353 -6.60 21.11 5.34
N GLU A 354 -6.47 22.18 4.55
CA GLU A 354 -7.45 22.63 3.55
C GLU A 354 -7.74 21.58 2.47
N ALA A 355 -6.83 20.63 2.23
CA ALA A 355 -7.00 19.55 1.26
C ALA A 355 -7.06 18.17 1.95
N ALA A 356 -8.21 17.49 1.80
CA ALA A 356 -8.41 16.13 2.29
C ALA A 356 -7.38 15.17 1.70
N GLY A 357 -6.70 14.39 2.56
CA GLY A 357 -5.67 13.44 2.16
C GLY A 357 -4.24 14.02 2.10
N SER A 358 -4.04 15.29 2.44
CA SER A 358 -2.69 15.85 2.66
C SER A 358 -2.06 15.30 3.94
N ILE A 359 -0.75 15.10 3.93
CA ILE A 359 0.00 14.54 5.07
C ILE A 359 0.86 15.64 5.68
N PRO A 360 0.90 15.81 7.03
CA PRO A 360 1.68 16.86 7.65
C PRO A 360 3.17 16.63 7.44
N CYS A 361 3.87 17.68 7.00
CA CYS A 361 5.33 17.70 6.94
C CYS A 361 5.92 17.56 8.36
N PRO A 362 6.92 16.68 8.58
CA PRO A 362 7.50 16.49 9.91
C PRO A 362 8.25 17.73 10.43
N LEU A 363 8.66 18.65 9.53
CA LEU A 363 9.46 19.82 9.88
C LEU A 363 8.59 21.06 10.20
N CYS A 364 7.56 21.32 9.40
CA CYS A 364 6.73 22.54 9.54
C CYS A 364 5.23 22.27 9.74
N ARG A 365 4.79 21.01 9.75
CA ARG A 365 3.38 20.57 9.88
C ARG A 365 2.44 21.03 8.76
N SER A 366 2.90 21.79 7.77
CA SER A 366 2.15 22.10 6.55
C SER A 366 1.78 20.82 5.79
N GLY A 367 0.59 20.80 5.18
CA GLY A 367 0.11 19.66 4.40
C GLY A 367 0.93 19.46 3.12
N ILE A 368 1.44 18.24 2.94
CA ILE A 368 2.13 17.79 1.73
C ILE A 368 1.08 17.22 0.79
N LEU A 369 1.03 17.76 -0.44
CA LEU A 369 0.10 17.32 -1.48
C LEU A 369 0.74 16.30 -2.42
N SER A 370 2.00 16.52 -2.79
CA SER A 370 2.75 15.65 -3.69
C SER A 370 4.26 15.78 -3.40
N PHE A 371 5.05 14.89 -3.99
CA PHE A 371 6.50 14.96 -4.01
C PHE A 371 7.00 15.18 -5.44
N ARG A 372 7.97 16.07 -5.60
CA ARG A 372 8.75 16.22 -6.83
C ARG A 372 10.18 15.75 -6.61
N LYS A 373 10.79 15.17 -7.65
CA LYS A 373 12.21 14.82 -7.60
C LYS A 373 13.08 16.10 -7.68
N LEU A 374 14.14 16.15 -6.87
CA LEU A 374 15.16 17.19 -6.95
C LEU A 374 16.07 16.97 -8.17
N PRO A 375 16.49 18.04 -8.88
CA PRO A 375 17.50 17.94 -9.93
C PRO A 375 18.84 17.54 -9.30
N THR A 376 19.19 16.26 -9.38
CA THR A 376 20.51 15.79 -8.94
C THR A 376 21.56 16.25 -9.95
N LEU A 377 22.60 16.96 -9.49
CA LEU A 377 23.82 17.19 -10.27
C LEU A 377 24.49 15.83 -10.57
N SER A 378 24.46 15.45 -11.85
CA SER A 378 25.04 14.25 -12.49
C SER A 378 24.32 12.89 -12.31
N PRO A 379 24.00 12.19 -13.41
CA PRO A 379 24.00 10.75 -13.46
C PRO A 379 25.41 10.26 -13.82
N LYS A 380 26.08 9.51 -12.94
CA LYS A 380 27.07 8.54 -13.42
C LYS A 380 26.27 7.38 -13.99
N GLU A 381 26.17 7.33 -15.31
CA GLU A 381 25.69 6.17 -16.04
C GLU A 381 26.57 4.97 -15.66
N HIS A 382 26.04 4.04 -14.87
CA HIS A 382 26.54 2.67 -14.91
C HIS A 382 25.77 1.96 -16.02
N GLU A 383 26.27 2.10 -17.25
CA GLU A 383 25.94 1.18 -18.33
C GLU A 383 26.36 -0.23 -17.89
N SER A 384 25.40 -1.08 -17.54
CA SER A 384 25.60 -2.53 -17.62
C SER A 384 25.42 -2.96 -19.08
N ASN A 385 26.37 -2.59 -19.94
CA ASN A 385 26.45 -3.08 -21.32
C ASN A 385 27.14 -4.47 -21.32
N LEU A 386 26.33 -5.52 -21.40
CA LEU A 386 26.75 -6.84 -21.91
C LEU A 386 26.80 -6.76 -23.45
N PRO A 387 27.92 -7.08 -24.12
CA PRO A 387 28.03 -6.87 -25.56
C PRO A 387 27.44 -8.04 -26.34
N VAL A 388 26.35 -7.81 -27.06
CA VAL A 388 26.01 -8.58 -28.26
C VAL A 388 26.71 -7.91 -29.44
N ARG A 389 27.80 -8.54 -29.92
CA ARG A 389 28.48 -8.13 -31.16
C ARG A 389 27.59 -8.45 -32.35
N LEU A 390 27.35 -7.46 -33.23
CA LEU A 390 27.36 -7.64 -34.69
C LEU A 390 27.41 -6.28 -35.43
N GLY A 391 28.45 -6.07 -36.23
CA GLY A 391 28.34 -5.45 -37.57
C GLY A 391 28.36 -3.92 -37.76
N ASN A 392 29.56 -3.40 -38.04
CA ASN A 392 29.91 -2.40 -39.07
C ASN A 392 29.57 -0.89 -38.94
N LYS A 393 30.66 -0.13 -38.69
CA LYS A 393 31.12 1.19 -39.17
C LYS A 393 30.20 2.03 -40.07
N CYS A 394 30.05 3.32 -39.72
CA CYS A 394 30.59 4.43 -40.52
C CYS A 394 30.69 5.73 -39.70
N CYS A 395 31.81 6.44 -39.87
CA CYS A 395 32.16 7.71 -39.25
C CYS A 395 31.35 8.88 -39.84
N LEU A 396 31.19 9.98 -39.08
CA LEU A 396 31.47 11.38 -39.48
C LEU A 396 31.05 12.36 -38.36
N ASN A 397 32.03 13.08 -37.80
CA ASN A 397 31.83 14.36 -37.11
C ASN A 397 31.67 15.48 -38.16
N PRO A 398 31.10 16.65 -37.81
CA PRO A 398 31.97 17.78 -37.46
C PRO A 398 31.43 18.69 -36.33
N SER A 399 32.24 19.71 -36.04
CA SER A 399 32.40 20.54 -34.85
C SER A 399 31.49 21.76 -34.71
N ASP A 400 31.63 22.39 -33.53
CA ASP A 400 31.54 23.83 -33.22
C ASP A 400 30.18 24.51 -33.02
N ARG A 401 29.89 24.99 -31.79
CA ARG A 401 30.21 26.37 -31.36
C ARG A 401 29.68 26.66 -29.95
N ALA A 402 30.50 27.36 -29.18
CA ALA A 402 30.22 27.92 -27.86
C ALA A 402 29.22 29.09 -27.91
N SER A 403 28.41 29.22 -26.87
CA SER A 403 27.96 30.53 -26.37
C SER A 403 27.72 30.48 -24.85
N SER A 404 28.44 31.35 -24.17
CA SER A 404 28.39 31.65 -22.75
C SER A 404 27.16 32.51 -22.42
N VAL A 405 26.43 32.17 -21.36
CA VAL A 405 25.62 33.14 -20.60
C VAL A 405 25.88 32.92 -19.11
N THR A 406 26.36 33.97 -18.46
CA THR A 406 26.77 34.03 -17.05
C THR A 406 25.69 34.75 -16.23
N THR A 407 25.54 34.33 -14.96
CA THR A 407 24.91 35.00 -13.79
C THR A 407 23.36 35.09 -13.77
N CYS A 408 22.66 34.88 -12.63
CA CYS A 408 22.96 35.29 -11.25
C CYS A 408 22.66 34.23 -10.18
N LYS A 409 23.53 34.17 -9.17
CA LYS A 409 23.28 33.61 -7.83
C LYS A 409 22.51 34.64 -6.98
N SER A 410 21.67 34.17 -6.06
CA SER A 410 21.33 34.90 -4.83
C SER A 410 21.31 33.92 -3.66
N GLU A 411 22.20 34.16 -2.70
CA GLU A 411 22.31 33.47 -1.42
C GLU A 411 21.33 34.04 -0.36
N LEU A 412 21.17 33.26 0.71
CA LEU A 412 20.74 33.59 2.09
C LEU A 412 19.24 33.63 2.40
N CYS A 413 18.81 32.69 3.24
CA CYS A 413 18.65 33.04 4.67
C CYS A 413 18.81 31.83 5.60
N LYS A 414 19.83 31.91 6.46
CA LYS A 414 20.04 31.10 7.67
C LYS A 414 19.00 31.51 8.70
N ASN A 415 18.52 30.58 9.53
CA ASN A 415 18.07 30.93 10.89
C ASN A 415 18.42 29.79 11.86
N ARG A 416 19.37 30.12 12.74
CA ARG A 416 19.86 29.34 13.88
C ARG A 416 19.16 29.90 15.11
N VAL A 417 18.61 29.06 15.98
CA VAL A 417 18.18 29.49 17.33
C VAL A 417 19.18 28.94 18.33
N GLU A 418 19.65 29.84 19.18
CA GLU A 418 20.73 29.69 20.16
C GLU A 418 20.39 28.74 21.30
N ALA A 419 21.43 28.07 21.80
CA ALA A 419 21.43 27.29 23.02
C ALA A 419 22.03 28.12 24.17
N LEU A 420 21.50 27.98 25.38
CA LEU A 420 22.11 28.37 26.67
C LEU A 420 21.42 27.56 27.81
N PRO A 421 22.03 27.39 29.00
CA PRO A 421 22.67 26.13 29.40
C PRO A 421 22.03 25.43 30.61
N SER A 422 22.61 24.26 30.91
CA SER A 422 22.29 23.22 31.91
C SER A 422 22.08 23.69 33.34
N GLU A 423 21.02 23.19 34.00
CA GLU A 423 21.02 22.54 35.34
C GLU A 423 19.59 22.13 35.75
N ALA A 424 19.51 21.24 36.76
CA ALA A 424 18.33 20.61 37.37
C ALA A 424 17.90 19.24 36.80
N ILE A 425 18.68 18.26 37.26
CA ILE A 425 18.30 16.90 37.61
C ILE A 425 16.87 16.84 38.20
N ASP A 426 16.03 15.95 37.67
CA ASP A 426 15.18 15.11 38.51
C ASP A 426 14.82 13.80 37.81
N ALA A 427 14.90 12.73 38.58
CA ALA A 427 14.90 11.34 38.15
C ALA A 427 13.51 10.69 38.27
N LEU A 428 13.16 9.85 37.29
CA LEU A 428 12.39 8.59 37.40
C LEU A 428 10.89 8.68 37.83
N PRO A 429 10.05 7.63 37.65
CA PRO A 429 10.40 6.25 37.31
C PRO A 429 9.62 5.56 36.17
N CYS A 430 10.28 4.53 35.64
CA CYS A 430 9.67 3.37 35.01
C CYS A 430 8.60 2.75 35.92
N THR A 431 7.44 2.39 35.35
CA THR A 431 6.54 1.39 35.94
C THR A 431 6.02 0.43 34.86
N PRO A 432 5.68 -0.82 35.23
CA PRO A 432 5.71 -1.98 34.33
C PRO A 432 4.38 -2.27 33.64
N PHE A 433 4.48 -3.11 32.61
CA PHE A 433 3.40 -3.84 31.93
C PHE A 433 2.33 -4.39 32.90
N SER A 434 1.05 -4.21 32.55
CA SER A 434 -0.03 -5.08 33.01
C SER A 434 -0.46 -6.04 31.89
N SER A 435 -0.17 -7.32 32.12
CA SER A 435 -0.85 -8.45 31.47
C SER A 435 -2.21 -8.69 32.13
N SER A 436 -3.08 -9.44 31.43
CA SER A 436 -4.37 -10.07 31.81
C SER A 436 -5.56 -9.44 31.05
N ALA A 437 -6.50 -10.16 30.46
CA ALA A 437 -6.84 -11.58 30.57
C ALA A 437 -7.51 -12.08 29.28
N ILE A 438 -7.16 -13.32 28.94
CA ILE A 438 -7.92 -14.24 28.11
C ILE A 438 -9.12 -14.70 28.94
N LEU A 439 -10.33 -14.65 28.36
CA LEU A 439 -11.44 -15.49 28.81
C LEU A 439 -12.16 -16.06 27.58
N SER A 440 -11.97 -17.39 27.47
CA SER A 440 -12.85 -18.45 26.95
C SER A 440 -13.93 -18.09 25.94
#